data_AF-A0A1B6E2G2-F1
#
_entry.id   AF-A0A1B6E2G2-F1
#
_cell.length_a   1.000
_cell.length_b   1.000
_cell.length_c   1.000
_cell.angle_alpha   90.00
_cell.angle_beta   90.00
_cell.angle_gamma   90.00
#
_symmetry.space_group_name_H-M   'P 1'
#
loop_
_entity.id
_entity.type
_entity.pdbx_description
1 polymer ?
#
loop_
_entity_poly.entity_id
_entity_poly.type
_entity_poly.pdbx_seq_one_letter_code
_entity_poly.pdbx_strand_id
1 'polypeptide(L)'
;MAVGSIEHKFYLELLKGLNFTEEDLPYFSDDPEKCQRMVATKFKEKTQKEWCEIFNDTDACVTPVLSLEEAAEHPHNAERKSFIKSFQGNVAPKPAPRLSRTCAVSLADQPSPVVGQDTLEELLNLDYTHTEINKLVESGVVKCVNKSKL
;
A
#
# COMPACT_ATOMS: atom_id res chain seq x y z
N MET A 1 -6.31 -1.84 16.73
CA MET A 1 -7.03 -0.69 16.16
C MET A 1 -6.05 0.47 16.03
N ALA A 2 -6.21 1.31 15.01
CA ALA A 2 -5.54 2.60 14.89
C ALA A 2 -6.54 3.70 15.21
N VAL A 3 -6.11 4.74 15.92
CA VAL A 3 -6.96 5.86 16.37
C VAL A 3 -6.33 7.17 15.93
N GLY A 4 -7.12 8.02 15.28
CA GLY A 4 -6.70 9.31 14.75
C GLY A 4 -7.69 10.44 15.03
N SER A 5 -8.46 10.35 16.12
CA SER A 5 -9.53 11.29 16.50
C SER A 5 -8.98 12.61 17.06
N ILE A 6 -8.26 13.37 16.24
CA ILE A 6 -7.56 14.59 16.67
C ILE A 6 -8.54 15.73 16.92
N GLU A 7 -9.59 15.87 16.11
CA GLU A 7 -10.61 16.89 16.27
C GLU A 7 -11.64 16.51 17.34
N HIS A 8 -12.03 17.47 18.19
CA HIS A 8 -12.89 17.23 19.35
C HIS A 8 -14.19 16.48 19.03
N LYS A 9 -14.87 16.83 17.93
CA LYS A 9 -16.11 16.14 17.52
C LYS A 9 -15.92 14.64 17.25
N PHE A 10 -14.77 14.25 16.69
CA PHE A 10 -14.45 12.85 16.39
C PHE A 10 -13.96 12.11 17.65
N TYR A 11 -13.30 12.84 18.55
CA TYR A 11 -12.93 12.34 19.86
C TYR A 11 -14.15 11.97 20.70
N LEU A 12 -15.23 12.77 20.66
CA LEU A 12 -16.48 12.44 21.35
C LEU A 12 -17.11 11.13 20.83
N GLU A 13 -17.08 10.88 19.51
CA GLU A 13 -17.52 9.60 18.94
C GLU A 13 -16.62 8.44 19.34
N LEU A 14 -15.30 8.66 19.46
CA LEU A 14 -14.37 7.67 20.05
C LEU A 14 -14.77 7.31 21.48
N LEU A 15 -15.01 8.31 22.33
CA LEU A 15 -15.42 8.09 23.73
C LEU A 15 -16.72 7.30 23.81
N LYS A 16 -17.71 7.67 22.99
CA LYS A 16 -18.99 6.96 22.91
C LYS A 16 -18.80 5.48 22.52
N GLY A 17 -18.00 5.19 21.50
CA GLY A 17 -17.72 3.81 21.09
C GLY A 17 -16.90 3.02 22.13
N LEU A 18 -15.99 3.69 22.85
CA LEU A 18 -15.24 3.10 23.96
C LEU A 18 -16.03 3.05 25.27
N ASN A 19 -17.23 3.62 25.33
CA ASN A 19 -18.02 3.78 26.55
C ASN A 19 -17.21 4.47 27.67
N PHE A 20 -16.55 5.58 27.32
CA PHE A 20 -15.90 6.52 28.22
C PHE A 20 -16.61 7.88 28.18
N THR A 21 -16.34 8.70 29.18
CA THR A 21 -16.71 10.12 29.24
C THR A 21 -15.46 11.00 29.15
N GLU A 22 -15.64 12.31 28.96
CA GLU A 22 -14.51 13.26 29.02
C GLU A 22 -13.90 13.37 30.42
N GLU A 23 -14.59 12.90 31.47
CA GLU A 23 -14.03 12.78 32.81
C GLU A 23 -13.05 11.60 32.91
N ASP A 24 -13.35 10.48 32.25
CA ASP A 24 -12.49 9.30 32.19
C ASP A 24 -11.25 9.55 31.32
N LEU A 25 -11.48 10.14 30.16
CA LEU A 25 -10.48 10.39 29.13
C LEU A 25 -10.68 11.81 28.58
N PRO A 26 -9.96 12.81 29.13
CA PRO A 26 -10.12 14.19 28.72
C PRO A 26 -9.49 14.43 27.34
N TYR A 27 -10.10 15.29 26.54
CA TYR A 27 -9.59 15.68 25.22
C TYR A 27 -8.18 16.30 25.29
N PHE A 28 -7.94 17.13 26.32
CA PHE A 28 -6.61 17.62 26.68
C PHE A 28 -6.22 17.06 28.05
N SER A 29 -5.23 16.16 28.05
CA SER A 29 -4.71 15.56 29.28
C SER A 29 -3.27 16.02 29.52
N ASP A 30 -2.97 16.36 30.78
CA ASP A 30 -1.60 16.61 31.24
C ASP A 30 -0.75 15.32 31.30
N ASP A 31 -1.40 14.15 31.23
CA ASP A 31 -0.76 12.83 31.14
C ASP A 31 -1.31 12.07 29.91
N PRO A 32 -0.78 12.33 28.71
CA PRO A 32 -1.21 11.66 27.49
C PRO A 32 -0.84 10.18 27.47
N GLU A 33 0.25 9.76 28.13
CA GLU A 33 0.66 8.36 28.19
C GLU A 33 -0.34 7.50 28.96
N LYS A 34 -0.88 8.03 30.08
CA LYS A 34 -1.96 7.36 30.82
C LYS A 34 -3.20 7.18 29.96
N CYS A 35 -3.59 8.20 29.20
CA CYS A 35 -4.72 8.12 28.28
C CYS A 35 -4.50 7.03 27.22
N GLN A 36 -3.31 6.99 26.62
CA GLN A 36 -2.94 5.93 25.67
C GLN A 36 -3.02 4.53 26.30
N ARG A 37 -2.54 4.35 27.54
CA ARG A 37 -2.63 3.05 28.26
C ARG A 37 -4.07 2.65 28.55
N MET A 38 -4.94 3.60 28.91
CA MET A 38 -6.37 3.36 29.15
C MET A 38 -7.07 2.91 27.87
N VAL A 39 -6.87 3.65 26.77
CA VAL A 39 -7.42 3.30 25.44
C VAL A 39 -6.90 1.94 24.97
N ALA A 40 -5.59 1.67 25.12
CA ALA A 40 -5.00 0.39 24.77
C ALA A 40 -5.56 -0.77 25.61
N THR A 41 -5.80 -0.55 26.90
CA THR A 41 -6.47 -1.53 27.77
C THR A 41 -7.89 -1.79 27.29
N LYS A 42 -8.64 -0.74 26.96
CA LYS A 42 -10.02 -0.86 26.48
C LYS A 42 -10.09 -1.69 25.20
N PHE A 43 -9.23 -1.40 24.22
CA PHE A 43 -9.21 -2.16 22.95
C PHE A 43 -8.87 -3.65 23.12
N LYS A 44 -8.27 -4.08 24.24
CA LYS A 44 -8.01 -5.51 24.53
C LYS A 44 -9.25 -6.27 24.99
N GLU A 45 -10.33 -5.58 25.37
CA GLU A 45 -11.56 -6.22 25.89
C GLU A 45 -12.41 -6.88 24.81
N LYS A 46 -12.19 -6.55 23.53
CA LYS A 46 -12.92 -7.11 22.38
C LYS A 46 -11.97 -7.44 21.24
N THR A 47 -12.40 -8.33 20.36
CA THR A 47 -11.71 -8.66 19.12
C THR A 47 -11.70 -7.46 18.17
N GLN A 48 -10.77 -7.46 17.21
CA GLN A 48 -10.74 -6.42 16.17
C GLN A 48 -12.07 -6.32 15.41
N LYS A 49 -12.72 -7.47 15.12
CA LYS A 49 -14.00 -7.53 14.41
C LYS A 49 -15.13 -6.84 15.19
N GLU A 50 -15.24 -7.11 16.48
CA GLU A 50 -16.25 -6.46 17.33
C GLU A 50 -16.02 -4.95 17.42
N TRP A 51 -14.76 -4.50 17.48
CA TRP A 51 -14.47 -3.05 17.42
C TRP A 51 -14.81 -2.45 16.06
N CYS A 52 -14.55 -3.16 14.97
CA CYS A 52 -15.00 -2.72 13.65
C CYS A 52 -16.52 -2.57 13.63
N GLU A 53 -17.29 -3.52 14.16
CA GLU A 53 -18.75 -3.42 14.23
C GLU A 53 -19.24 -2.21 15.06
N ILE A 54 -18.54 -1.87 16.14
CA ILE A 54 -18.86 -0.71 16.99
C ILE A 54 -18.57 0.62 16.28
N PHE A 55 -17.43 0.72 15.58
CA PHE A 55 -16.97 1.96 14.98
C PHE A 55 -17.36 2.11 13.50
N ASN A 56 -17.91 1.07 12.87
CA ASN A 56 -18.38 1.15 11.48
C ASN A 56 -19.48 2.20 11.37
N ASP A 57 -19.47 2.98 10.29
CA ASP A 57 -20.43 4.05 10.04
C ASP A 57 -20.47 5.14 11.13
N THR A 58 -19.40 5.28 11.91
CA THR A 58 -19.20 6.39 12.87
C THR A 58 -18.11 7.35 12.39
N ASP A 59 -18.14 8.58 12.90
CA ASP A 59 -17.13 9.61 12.64
C ASP A 59 -15.93 9.53 13.62
N ALA A 60 -15.75 8.43 14.35
CA ALA A 60 -14.76 8.32 15.42
C ALA A 60 -13.28 8.31 14.96
N CYS A 61 -12.97 8.37 13.67
CA CYS A 61 -11.60 8.24 13.13
C CYS A 61 -10.83 7.03 13.71
N VAL A 62 -11.48 5.86 13.76
CA VAL A 62 -10.89 4.58 14.20
C VAL A 62 -10.92 3.59 13.04
N THR A 63 -9.82 2.87 12.83
CA THR A 63 -9.74 1.84 11.77
C THR A 63 -9.07 0.55 12.27
N PRO A 64 -9.34 -0.60 11.63
CA PRO A 64 -8.53 -1.79 11.83
C PRO A 64 -7.12 -1.58 11.30
N VAL A 65 -6.16 -2.30 11.88
CA VAL A 65 -4.81 -2.44 11.32
C VAL A 65 -4.80 -3.76 10.58
N LEU A 66 -4.69 -3.69 9.25
CA LEU A 66 -4.80 -4.83 8.34
C LEU A 66 -3.41 -5.21 7.79
N SER A 67 -3.20 -6.50 7.53
CA SER A 67 -2.11 -6.98 6.69
C SER A 67 -2.26 -6.50 5.24
N LEU A 68 -1.24 -6.69 4.40
CA LEU A 68 -1.35 -6.33 2.98
C LEU A 68 -2.39 -7.21 2.26
N GLU A 69 -2.50 -8.48 2.65
CA GLU A 69 -3.49 -9.41 2.14
C GLU A 69 -4.91 -9.00 2.55
N GLU A 70 -5.13 -8.71 3.83
CA GLU A 70 -6.42 -8.25 4.35
C GLU A 70 -6.82 -6.90 3.74
N ALA A 71 -5.87 -5.98 3.57
CA ALA A 71 -6.11 -4.70 2.93
C ALA A 71 -6.54 -4.85 1.47
N ALA A 72 -6.02 -5.83 0.74
CA ALA A 72 -6.44 -6.09 -0.64
C ALA A 72 -7.87 -6.63 -0.74
N GLU A 73 -8.31 -7.39 0.26
CA GLU A 73 -9.64 -7.99 0.33
C GLU A 73 -10.69 -7.07 0.95
N HIS A 74 -10.28 -6.02 1.67
CA HIS A 74 -11.18 -5.06 2.29
C HIS A 74 -12.22 -4.51 1.27
N PRO A 75 -13.53 -4.45 1.59
CA PRO A 75 -14.59 -4.15 0.61
C PRO A 75 -14.33 -2.92 -0.26
N HIS A 76 -13.90 -1.81 0.35
CA HIS A 76 -13.55 -0.59 -0.37
C HIS A 76 -12.42 -0.78 -1.40
N ASN A 77 -11.40 -1.58 -1.06
CA ASN A 77 -10.27 -1.83 -1.96
C ASN A 77 -10.61 -2.86 -3.04
N ALA A 78 -11.42 -3.87 -2.70
CA ALA A 78 -11.91 -4.87 -3.63
C ALA A 78 -12.82 -4.26 -4.71
N GLU A 79 -13.81 -3.44 -4.30
CA GLU A 79 -14.69 -2.70 -5.22
C GLU A 79 -13.88 -1.85 -6.20
N ARG A 80 -12.86 -1.18 -5.69
CA ARG A 80 -11.96 -0.35 -6.48
C ARG A 80 -10.96 -1.18 -7.28
N LYS A 81 -10.78 -2.47 -7.03
CA LYS A 81 -9.67 -3.26 -7.62
C LYS A 81 -8.32 -2.57 -7.36
N SER A 82 -8.10 -2.07 -6.13
CA SER A 82 -6.92 -1.31 -5.69
C SER A 82 -5.62 -2.08 -5.77
N PHE A 83 -5.70 -3.40 -5.69
CA PHE A 83 -4.55 -4.30 -5.72
C PHE A 83 -4.68 -5.35 -6.83
N ILE A 84 -3.55 -5.94 -7.19
CA ILE A 84 -3.42 -7.10 -8.08
C ILE A 84 -2.48 -8.13 -7.44
N LYS A 85 -2.43 -9.32 -8.02
CA LYS A 85 -1.38 -10.30 -7.74
C LYS A 85 -0.19 -9.99 -8.65
N SER A 86 1.00 -9.93 -8.06
CA SER A 86 2.24 -9.77 -8.81
C SER A 86 2.62 -11.06 -9.55
N PHE A 87 3.64 -11.00 -10.40
CA PHE A 87 4.21 -12.18 -11.06
C PHE A 87 4.62 -13.28 -10.07
N GLN A 88 5.04 -12.89 -8.86
CA GLN A 88 5.42 -13.81 -7.78
C GLN A 88 4.24 -14.24 -6.89
N GLY A 89 3.01 -13.82 -7.19
CA GLY A 89 1.81 -14.14 -6.42
C GLY A 89 1.56 -13.27 -5.18
N ASN A 90 2.44 -12.31 -4.89
CA ASN A 90 2.28 -11.38 -3.78
C ASN A 90 1.24 -10.29 -4.10
N VAL A 91 0.66 -9.68 -3.07
CA VAL A 91 -0.23 -8.52 -3.27
C VAL A 91 0.61 -7.31 -3.70
N ALA A 92 0.23 -6.67 -4.80
CA ALA A 92 0.83 -5.45 -5.29
C ALA A 92 -0.23 -4.36 -5.51
N PRO A 93 0.02 -3.11 -5.10
CA PRO A 93 -0.90 -2.02 -5.37
C PRO A 93 -0.92 -1.70 -6.87
N LYS A 94 -2.09 -1.31 -7.40
CA LYS A 94 -2.14 -0.68 -8.72
C LYS A 94 -1.54 0.73 -8.66
N PRO A 95 -0.94 1.22 -9.76
CA PRO A 95 -0.42 2.58 -9.82
C PRO A 95 -1.46 3.64 -9.44
N ALA A 96 -1.00 4.70 -8.77
CA ALA A 96 -1.78 5.87 -8.38
C ALA A 96 -1.10 7.15 -8.90
N PRO A 97 -1.85 8.23 -9.20
CA PRO A 97 -3.30 8.36 -9.10
C PRO A 97 -4.05 7.61 -10.22
N ARG A 98 -5.34 7.34 -10.00
CA ARG A 98 -6.20 6.73 -11.01
C ARG A 98 -6.81 7.82 -11.88
N LEU A 99 -6.29 7.93 -13.10
CA LEU A 99 -6.74 8.93 -14.05
C LEU A 99 -7.80 8.33 -14.98
N SER A 100 -8.94 9.01 -15.12
CA SER A 100 -10.04 8.57 -15.97
C SER A 100 -9.69 8.55 -17.47
N ARG A 101 -8.83 9.47 -17.92
CA ARG A 101 -8.43 9.62 -19.33
C ARG A 101 -7.17 8.83 -19.71
N THR A 102 -6.24 8.69 -18.78
CA THR A 102 -4.91 8.09 -19.02
C THR A 102 -4.55 7.17 -17.86
N CYS A 103 -5.35 6.11 -17.69
CA CYS A 103 -5.15 5.16 -16.61
C CYS A 103 -3.78 4.48 -16.77
N ALA A 104 -3.01 4.43 -15.69
CA ALA A 104 -1.72 3.75 -15.68
C ALA A 104 -1.92 2.22 -15.74
N VAL A 105 -1.08 1.56 -16.53
CA VAL A 105 -1.02 0.09 -16.60
C VAL A 105 0.01 -0.39 -15.59
N SER A 106 -0.38 -1.36 -14.74
CA SER A 106 0.57 -2.01 -13.85
C SER A 106 1.40 -3.02 -14.61
N LEU A 107 2.71 -3.06 -14.36
CA LEU A 107 3.60 -4.10 -14.84
C LEU A 107 3.96 -5.11 -13.74
N ALA A 108 3.34 -5.02 -12.55
CA ALA A 108 3.71 -5.87 -11.43
C ALA A 108 3.32 -7.35 -11.64
N ASP A 109 2.41 -7.64 -12.57
CA ASP A 109 2.06 -9.00 -12.99
C ASP A 109 3.02 -9.59 -14.03
N GLN A 110 3.98 -8.78 -14.52
CA GLN A 110 5.05 -9.21 -15.42
C GLN A 110 6.34 -9.51 -14.63
N PRO A 111 7.20 -10.40 -15.13
CA PRO A 111 8.52 -10.58 -14.56
C PRO A 111 9.35 -9.31 -14.71
N SER A 112 10.18 -9.00 -13.72
CA SER A 112 11.18 -7.94 -13.86
C SER A 112 12.14 -8.27 -15.00
N PRO A 113 12.53 -7.29 -15.83
CA PRO A 113 13.49 -7.52 -16.89
C PRO A 113 14.84 -7.95 -16.29
N VAL A 114 15.48 -8.93 -16.93
CA VAL A 114 16.83 -9.34 -16.54
C VAL A 114 17.87 -8.38 -17.13
N VAL A 115 19.05 -8.32 -16.51
CA VAL A 115 20.14 -7.45 -17.00
C VAL A 115 20.51 -7.84 -18.42
N GLY A 116 20.39 -6.89 -19.36
CA GLY A 116 20.71 -7.08 -20.77
C GLY A 116 19.57 -7.68 -21.62
N GLN A 117 18.36 -7.78 -21.07
CA GLN A 117 17.18 -8.28 -21.79
C GLN A 117 16.86 -7.40 -23.00
N ASP A 118 16.79 -6.08 -22.79
CA ASP A 118 16.30 -5.13 -23.78
C ASP A 118 17.44 -4.38 -24.51
N THR A 119 18.70 -4.70 -24.20
CA THR A 119 19.88 -3.98 -24.74
C THR A 119 19.94 -3.96 -26.26
N LEU A 120 19.59 -5.05 -26.95
CA LEU A 120 19.58 -5.08 -28.40
C LEU A 120 18.52 -4.13 -28.98
N GLU A 121 17.30 -4.20 -28.45
CA GLU A 121 16.17 -3.40 -28.90
C GLU A 121 16.44 -1.91 -28.69
N GLU A 122 16.90 -1.53 -27.49
CA GLU A 122 17.18 -0.14 -27.16
C GLU A 122 18.34 0.45 -27.97
N LEU A 123 19.40 -0.32 -28.25
CA LEU A 123 20.51 0.17 -29.07
C LEU A 123 20.12 0.31 -30.55
N LEU A 124 19.28 -0.58 -31.08
CA LEU A 124 18.71 -0.43 -32.43
C LEU A 124 17.78 0.78 -32.51
N ASN A 125 16.98 1.06 -31.47
CA ASN A 125 16.15 2.26 -31.39
C ASN A 125 16.97 3.56 -31.34
N LEU A 126 18.24 3.47 -30.97
CA LEU A 126 19.22 4.56 -30.98
C LEU A 126 20.08 4.58 -32.27
N ASP A 127 19.65 3.86 -33.32
CA ASP A 127 20.28 3.77 -34.62
C ASP A 127 21.69 3.13 -34.65
N TYR A 128 22.06 2.35 -33.62
CA TYR A 128 23.28 1.54 -33.70
C TYR A 128 23.11 0.37 -34.66
N THR A 129 24.14 0.07 -35.45
CA THR A 129 24.14 -1.12 -36.31
C THR A 129 24.41 -2.39 -35.50
N HIS A 130 23.93 -3.53 -35.99
CA HIS A 130 24.25 -4.85 -35.44
C HIS A 130 25.76 -5.08 -35.23
N THR A 131 26.59 -4.57 -36.15
CA THR A 131 28.05 -4.69 -36.06
C THR A 131 28.62 -3.88 -34.89
N GLU A 132 28.13 -2.65 -34.66
CA GLU A 132 28.55 -1.82 -33.53
C GLU A 132 28.09 -2.41 -32.20
N ILE A 133 26.85 -2.90 -32.14
CA ILE A 133 26.30 -3.54 -30.94
C ILE A 133 27.11 -4.80 -30.59
N ASN A 134 27.43 -5.64 -31.58
CA ASN A 134 28.29 -6.81 -31.39
C ASN A 134 29.64 -6.43 -30.77
N LYS A 135 30.28 -5.38 -31.29
CA LYS A 135 31.55 -4.89 -30.73
C LYS A 135 31.43 -4.46 -29.28
N LEU A 136 30.35 -3.79 -28.89
CA LEU A 136 30.09 -3.38 -27.50
C LEU A 136 29.85 -4.56 -26.56
N VAL A 137 29.17 -5.60 -27.05
CA VAL A 137 28.93 -6.84 -26.30
C VAL A 137 30.22 -7.63 -26.12
N GLU A 138 31.02 -7.76 -27.18
CA GLU A 138 32.32 -8.46 -27.15
C GLU A 138 33.34 -7.74 -26.27
N SER A 139 33.36 -6.41 -26.29
CA SER A 139 34.23 -5.62 -25.41
C SER A 139 33.73 -5.55 -23.96
N GLY A 140 32.59 -6.18 -23.63
CA GLY A 140 32.02 -6.21 -22.30
C GLY A 140 31.46 -4.86 -21.80
N VAL A 141 31.28 -3.89 -22.70
CA VAL A 141 30.74 -2.55 -22.38
C VAL A 141 29.25 -2.65 -22.06
N VAL A 142 28.54 -3.53 -22.78
CA VAL A 142 27.11 -3.81 -22.53
C VAL A 142 26.88 -5.32 -22.38
N LYS A 143 25.86 -5.71 -21.61
CA LYS A 143 25.38 -7.10 -21.52
C LYS A 143 24.17 -7.27 -22.43
N CYS A 144 24.15 -8.34 -23.21
CA CYS A 144 22.98 -8.71 -24.03
C CYS A 144 22.68 -10.19 -23.84
N VAL A 145 21.43 -10.51 -23.51
CA VAL A 145 20.99 -11.91 -23.30
C VAL A 145 20.75 -12.61 -24.65
N ASN A 146 20.27 -11.88 -25.66
CA ASN A 146 19.89 -12.41 -26.98
C ASN A 146 21.04 -12.36 -27.99
N LYS A 147 22.18 -12.97 -27.67
CA LYS A 147 23.36 -12.95 -28.58
C LYS A 147 23.12 -13.59 -29.94
N SER A 148 22.15 -14.49 -30.06
CA SER A 148 21.80 -15.17 -31.31
C SER A 148 21.07 -14.30 -32.33
N LYS A 149 20.58 -13.12 -31.92
CA LYS A 149 19.89 -12.15 -32.78
C LYS A 149 20.79 -10.98 -33.21
N LEU A 150 22.05 -11.00 -32.78
CA LEU A 150 23.04 -10.00 -33.11
C LEU A 150 23.63 -10.21 -34.52
#